data_AF-A0A955QLN2-F1
#
_entry.id   AF-A0A955QLN2-F1
#
_cell.length_a   1.000
_cell.length_b   1.000
_cell.length_c   1.000
_cell.angle_alpha   90.00
_cell.angle_beta   90.00
_cell.angle_gamma   90.00
#
_symmetry.space_group_name_H-M   'P 1'
#
loop_
_entity.id
_entity.type
_entity.pdbx_description
1 polymer ?
#
loop_
_entity_poly.entity_id
_entity_poly.type
_entity_poly.pdbx_seq_one_letter_code
_entity_poly.pdbx_strand_id
1 'polypeptide(L)' 'SDHVLNGIRRSVKAKRFKPEGVAIHFFKNRSDQMAQVLSPRLDNSGNLDDWPDGFFDQFDKDTSHIAGWGD' A
#
# COMPACT_ATOMS: atom_id res chain seq x y z
N SER A 1 -0.41 -10.32 2.26
CA SER A 1 -1.49 -10.29 1.26
C SER A 1 -2.21 -8.97 1.40
N ASP A 2 -2.54 -8.36 0.27
CA ASP A 2 -3.35 -7.15 0.10
C ASP A 2 -4.64 -7.17 0.95
N HIS A 3 -5.22 -8.35 1.21
CA HIS A 3 -6.43 -8.50 2.01
C HIS A 3 -6.28 -7.98 3.45
N VAL A 4 -5.10 -8.13 4.05
CA VAL A 4 -4.83 -7.58 5.39
C VAL A 4 -4.80 -6.06 5.35
N LEU A 5 -4.09 -5.49 4.37
CA LEU A 5 -4.03 -4.04 4.15
C LEU A 5 -5.43 -3.46 3.89
N ASN A 6 -6.20 -4.10 3.02
CA ASN A 6 -7.56 -3.70 2.70
C ASN A 6 -8.49 -3.81 3.92
N GLY A 7 -8.32 -4.82 4.77
CA GLY A 7 -9.02 -4.94 6.06
C GLY A 7 -8.74 -3.76 7.00
N ILE A 8 -7.47 -3.37 7.13
CA ILE A 8 -7.04 -2.22 7.94
C ILE A 8 -7.64 -0.93 7.37
N ARG A 9 -7.48 -0.68 6.06
CA ARG A 9 -8.02 0.51 5.37
C ARG A 9 -9.53 0.65 5.55
N ARG A 10 -10.27 -0.45 5.38
CA ARG A 10 -11.73 -0.48 5.61
C ARG A 10 -12.11 -0.18 7.06
N SER A 11 -11.31 -0.64 8.02
CA SER A 11 -11.57 -0.42 9.44
C SER A 11 -11.32 1.04 9.86
N VAL A 12 -10.29 1.69 9.32
CA VAL A 12 -10.06 3.14 9.48
C VAL A 12 -11.21 3.93 8.86
N LYS A 13 -11.59 3.62 7.60
CA LYS A 13 -12.71 4.27 6.92
C LYS A 13 -14.03 4.13 7.68
N ALA A 14 -14.25 2.98 8.31
CA ALA A 14 -15.40 2.71 9.17
C ALA A 14 -15.27 3.33 10.58
N LYS A 15 -14.25 4.15 10.83
CA LYS A 15 -13.98 4.85 12.09
C LYS A 15 -13.85 3.91 13.31
N ARG A 16 -13.43 2.66 13.10
CA ARG A 16 -13.23 1.68 14.19
C ARG A 16 -11.96 1.97 15.00
N PHE A 17 -10.97 2.58 14.36
CA PHE A 17 -9.79 3.17 14.99
C PHE A 17 -9.30 4.34 14.14
N LYS A 18 -8.51 5.22 14.77
CA LYS A 18 -7.94 6.39 14.10
C LYS A 18 -6.72 6.00 13.24
N PRO A 19 -6.45 6.70 12.13
CA PRO A 19 -5.28 6.41 11.29
C PRO A 19 -3.96 6.51 12.04
N GLU A 20 -3.84 7.38 13.05
CA GLU A 20 -2.62 7.52 13.87
C GLU A 20 -2.33 6.27 14.74
N GLY A 21 -3.32 5.38 14.90
CA GLY A 21 -3.15 4.08 15.56
C GLY A 21 -2.61 2.98 14.63
N VAL A 22 -2.26 3.31 13.39
CA VAL A 22 -1.76 2.36 12.39
C VAL A 22 -0.38 2.76 11.92
N ALA A 23 0.56 1.82 11.93
CA ALA A 23 1.85 1.96 11.29
C ALA A 23 1.98 0.91 10.18
N ILE A 24 2.34 1.36 8.98
CA ILE A 24 2.62 0.50 7.84
C ILE A 24 4.09 0.72 7.47
N HIS A 25 4.84 -0.38 7.37
CA HIS A 25 6.24 -0.37 6.97
C HIS A 25 6.44 -1.35 5.82
N PHE A 26 6.97 -0.84 4.71
CA PHE A 26 7.36 -1.62 3.55
C PHE A 26 8.88 -1.68 3.44
N PHE A 27 9.43 -2.89 3.43
CA PHE A 27 10.85 -3.15 3.41
C PHE A 27 11.29 -3.50 2.00
N LYS A 28 12.14 -2.67 1.40
CA LYS A 28 12.72 -2.89 0.07
C LYS A 28 14.02 -3.69 0.17
N ASN A 29 14.48 -4.21 -0.97
CA ASN A 29 15.76 -4.91 -1.05
C ASN A 29 16.93 -3.97 -0.72
N ARG A 30 17.94 -4.47 -0.01
CA ARG A 30 19.15 -3.74 0.38
C ARG A 30 20.03 -3.33 -0.80
N SER A 31 19.88 -3.97 -1.95
CA SER A 31 20.63 -3.62 -3.17
C SER A 31 20.21 -2.28 -3.77
N ASP A 32 19.08 -1.73 -3.35
CA ASP A 32 18.57 -0.43 -3.80
C ASP A 32 19.31 0.71 -3.07
N GLN A 33 19.72 1.76 -3.79
CA GLN A 33 20.40 2.92 -3.20
C GLN A 33 19.43 3.84 -2.42
N MET A 34 18.12 3.57 -2.54
CA MET A 34 17.06 4.34 -1.88
C MET A 34 16.78 3.88 -0.45
N ALA A 35 15.85 4.59 0.23
CA ALA A 35 15.39 4.22 1.55
C ALA A 35 14.88 2.77 1.59
N GLN A 36 15.49 1.96 2.45
CA GLN A 36 15.17 0.53 2.59
C GLN A 36 13.83 0.28 3.31
N VAL A 37 13.32 1.28 4.02
CA VAL A 37 12.04 1.22 4.71
C VAL A 37 11.22 2.43 4.30
N LEU A 38 10.07 2.17 3.70
CA LEU A 38 9.06 3.17 3.39
C LEU A 38 7.92 3.01 4.39
N SER A 39 7.39 4.13 4.88
CA SER A 39 6.34 4.11 5.90
C SER A 39 5.11 4.91 5.47
N PRO A 40 4.33 4.41 4.49
CA PRO A 40 3.08 5.04 4.09
C PRO A 40 2.12 5.21 5.27
N ARG A 41 1.37 6.30 5.27
CA ARG A 41 0.41 6.65 6.31
C ARG A 41 -1.00 6.61 5.76
N LEU A 42 -1.93 6.25 6.63
CA LEU A 42 -3.36 6.29 6.30
C LEU A 42 -3.95 7.66 6.59
N ASP A 43 -4.88 8.09 5.75
CA ASP A 43 -5.81 9.17 6.06
C ASP A 43 -7.10 8.63 6.73
N ASN A 44 -7.99 9.52 7.14
CA ASN A 44 -9.28 9.17 7.74
C ASN A 44 -10.23 8.41 6.79
N SER A 45 -9.95 8.44 5.48
CA SER A 45 -10.72 7.73 4.46
C SER A 45 -10.16 6.33 4.16
N GLY A 46 -9.05 5.95 4.78
CA GLY A 46 -8.35 4.69 4.53
C GLY A 46 -7.51 4.69 3.25
N ASN A 47 -7.16 5.86 2.72
CA ASN A 47 -6.20 6.00 1.63
C ASN A 47 -4.78 6.06 2.19
N LEU A 48 -3.82 5.56 1.41
CA LEU A 48 -2.40 5.75 1.70
C LEU A 48 -1.92 7.05 1.04
N ASP A 49 -1.02 7.76 1.71
CA ASP A 49 -0.35 8.95 1.18
C ASP A 49 0.68 8.61 0.09
N ASP A 50 1.20 7.38 0.11
CA ASP A 50 2.13 6.85 -0.87
C ASP A 50 1.81 5.37 -1.17
N TRP A 51 2.05 4.94 -2.41
CA TRP A 51 1.93 3.56 -2.84
C TRP A 51 3.24 3.12 -3.50
N PRO A 52 4.21 2.63 -2.71
CA PRO A 52 5.53 2.35 -3.22
C PRO A 52 5.57 1.29 -4.32
N ASP A 53 6.51 1.40 -5.25
CA ASP A 53 6.75 0.36 -6.24
C ASP A 53 7.03 -1.00 -5.57
N GLY A 54 6.31 -2.02 -6.00
CA GLY A 54 6.35 -3.39 -5.46
C GLY A 54 5.45 -3.60 -4.23
N PHE A 55 4.74 -2.57 -3.75
CA PHE A 55 3.85 -2.68 -2.60
C PHE A 55 2.47 -3.18 -3.01
N PHE A 56 2.27 -4.49 -3.04
CA PHE A 56 0.96 -5.12 -3.38
C PHE A 56 0.39 -4.68 -4.74
N ASP A 57 1.24 -4.24 -5.68
CA ASP A 57 0.86 -3.70 -6.99
C ASP A 57 0.81 -4.76 -8.11
N GLN A 58 1.16 -6.01 -7.81
CA GLN A 58 1.24 -7.09 -8.80
C GLN A 58 -0.09 -7.35 -9.49
N PHE A 59 -1.21 -7.32 -8.76
CA PHE A 59 -2.53 -7.53 -9.35
C PHE A 59 -2.89 -6.43 -10.36
N ASP A 60 -2.57 -5.18 -10.03
CA ASP A 60 -2.83 -4.03 -10.91
C ASP A 60 -1.95 -4.10 -12.16
N LYS A 61 -0.68 -4.50 -12.00
CA LYS A 61 0.26 -4.75 -13.12
C LYS A 61 -0.21 -5.88 -14.02
N ASP A 62 -0.67 -6.98 -13.44
CA ASP A 62 -1.18 -8.13 -14.20
C ASP A 62 -2.45 -7.74 -14.97
N THR A 63 -3.35 -6.98 -14.32
CA THR A 63 -4.59 -6.50 -14.93
C THR A 63 -4.33 -5.53 -16.08
N SER A 64 -3.42 -4.57 -15.90
CA SER A 64 -3.05 -3.62 -16.95
C SER A 64 -2.37 -4.30 -18.14
N HIS A 65 -1.52 -5.30 -17.87
CA HIS A 65 -0.90 -6.11 -18.91
C HIS A 65 -1.94 -6.89 -19.73
N ILE A 66 -2.91 -7.53 -19.07
CA ILE A 66 -3.98 -8.29 -19.74
C ILE A 66 -4.90 -7.36 -20.54
N ALA A 67 -5.18 -6.16 -20.04
CA ALA A 67 -6.06 -5.18 -20.69
C ALA A 67 -5.40 -4.46 -21.88
N GLY A 68 -4.09 -4.67 -22.12
CA GLY A 68 -3.34 -3.96 -23.16
C GLY A 68 -3.14 -2.47 -22.84
N TRP A 69 -3.09 -2.12 -21.56
CA TRP A 69 -2.90 -0.74 -21.07
C TRP A 69 -1.47 -0.46 -20.60
N GLY A 70 -0.59 -1.45 -20.65
CA GLY A 70 0.83 -1.32 -20.30
C GLY A 70 1.72 -1.58 -21.51
N ASP A 71 2.19 -0.49 -22.13
CA ASP A 71 3.45 -0.44 -22.89
C ASP A 71 4.44 0.47 -22.13
#